data_AF-A0A3A5L1T3-F1
#
_entry.id   AF-A0A3A5L1T3-F1
#
_cell.length_a   1.000
_cell.length_b   1.000
_cell.length_c   1.000
_cell.angle_alpha   90.00
_cell.angle_beta   90.00
_cell.angle_gamma   90.00
#
_symmetry.space_group_name_H-M   'P 1'
#
loop_
_entity.id
_entity.type
_entity.pdbx_description
1 polymer ?
#
loop_
_entity_poly.entity_id
_entity_poly.type
_entity_poly.pdbx_seq_one_letter_code
_entity_poly.pdbx_strand_id
1 'polypeptide(L)'
;MTSSQPRHYLILSVAMMTFLPLLINVSFKIISLQGMVFTASSVLCPLVACFYLLVLKECTLTQQRQVLHQSLLALYLFSIGVYLLVNLPSVDYVRDNMAYQIVFEDIPKKFFAATLAFGLSFYIPHLLCCSPQNDTFASPRKRLLLALFGGFSFFTLDFFLLFSDPKVPNFQQIYIDSLMIASGIMFTASILYLAGLLFGSRLRLFRRSTPPDYLLSPFYHYLLGFSVVITLICLACEYRLVSFNNGWTLPASGILSPFLLVASNLVGEIYDYRANLRLMFVVLLSELTFDVLLMTTIVLPSPSYFDLNPFYHFIMPRRITATTLALFVTLTCNAVLLKNLKESGYAGGNQSLRLFVANSIAISLLCLVNYSLLFAGIYPYEQIFSLAITSWVYKLVMVVLGLPLVFWLYRLVRKRQSLGLMDSRAGKI
;
A
#
# COMPACT_ATOMS: atom_id res chain seq x y z
N MET A 1 5.93 -21.49 -25.25
CA MET A 1 5.07 -20.94 -24.19
C MET A 1 5.95 -20.46 -23.05
N THR A 2 5.95 -19.14 -22.83
CA THR A 2 7.03 -18.37 -22.20
C THR A 2 6.79 -18.13 -20.72
N SER A 3 7.61 -18.75 -19.85
CA SER A 3 7.59 -18.62 -18.39
C SER A 3 8.26 -17.34 -17.85
N SER A 4 8.12 -16.19 -18.54
CA SER A 4 8.77 -14.91 -18.15
C SER A 4 7.95 -14.02 -17.20
N GLN A 5 6.78 -14.46 -16.76
CA GLN A 5 5.72 -13.56 -16.27
C GLN A 5 5.71 -13.15 -14.77
N PRO A 6 6.31 -13.86 -13.79
CA PRO A 6 5.99 -13.59 -12.38
C PRO A 6 6.57 -12.28 -11.82
N ARG A 7 7.64 -11.73 -12.43
CA ARG A 7 8.28 -10.49 -11.94
C ARG A 7 7.49 -9.22 -12.29
N HIS A 8 6.99 -9.13 -13.52
CA HIS A 8 6.19 -7.99 -13.96
C HIS A 8 4.87 -7.91 -13.20
N TYR A 9 4.25 -9.08 -12.97
CA TYR A 9 3.05 -9.21 -12.14
C TYR A 9 3.23 -8.60 -10.75
N LEU A 10 4.32 -8.94 -10.04
CA LEU A 10 4.56 -8.44 -8.67
C LEU A 10 4.80 -6.93 -8.65
N ILE A 11 5.61 -6.40 -9.56
CA ILE A 11 5.90 -4.95 -9.61
C ILE A 11 4.60 -4.18 -9.84
N LEU A 12 3.76 -4.70 -10.73
CA LEU A 12 2.53 -4.03 -11.14
C LEU A 12 1.41 -4.17 -10.11
N SER A 13 1.33 -5.30 -9.41
CA SER A 13 0.39 -5.45 -8.28
C SER A 13 0.75 -4.50 -7.16
N VAL A 14 2.04 -4.40 -6.80
CA VAL A 14 2.51 -3.46 -5.77
C VAL A 14 2.24 -2.01 -6.19
N ALA A 15 2.50 -1.63 -7.44
CA ALA A 15 2.19 -0.29 -7.94
C ALA A 15 0.70 0.03 -7.83
N MET A 16 -0.19 -0.89 -8.21
CA MET A 16 -1.63 -0.69 -8.04
C MET A 16 -2.01 -0.58 -6.54
N MET A 17 -1.42 -1.41 -5.68
CA MET A 17 -1.67 -1.41 -4.24
C MET A 17 -1.10 -0.19 -3.51
N THR A 18 -0.16 0.56 -4.09
CA THR A 18 0.34 1.82 -3.51
C THR A 18 -0.41 3.04 -4.01
N PHE A 19 -0.65 3.12 -5.31
CA PHE A 19 -1.32 4.28 -5.92
C PHE A 19 -2.80 4.40 -5.52
N LEU A 20 -3.49 3.28 -5.29
CA LEU A 20 -4.90 3.30 -4.85
C LEU A 20 -5.08 3.87 -3.43
N PRO A 21 -4.35 3.41 -2.39
CA PRO A 21 -4.34 4.07 -1.09
C PRO A 21 -3.83 5.51 -1.13
N LEU A 22 -2.87 5.83 -2.01
CA LEU A 22 -2.42 7.21 -2.18
C LEU A 22 -3.55 8.12 -2.69
N LEU A 23 -4.32 7.67 -3.69
CA LEU A 23 -5.49 8.38 -4.19
C LEU A 23 -6.45 8.73 -3.05
N ILE A 24 -6.71 7.79 -2.15
CA ILE A 24 -7.57 8.03 -0.99
C ILE A 24 -7.02 9.16 -0.10
N ASN A 25 -5.73 9.17 0.20
CA ASN A 25 -5.13 10.20 1.07
C ASN A 25 -5.13 11.59 0.42
N VAL A 26 -5.03 11.65 -0.90
CA VAL A 26 -4.84 12.87 -1.68
C VAL A 26 -6.15 13.36 -2.34
N SER A 27 -7.23 12.59 -2.24
CA SER A 27 -8.53 12.78 -2.91
C SER A 27 -9.13 14.20 -2.85
N PHE A 28 -9.05 14.89 -1.71
CA PHE A 28 -9.58 16.26 -1.57
C PHE A 28 -8.59 17.38 -1.89
N LYS A 29 -7.33 17.09 -2.22
CA LYS A 29 -6.38 18.15 -2.57
C LYS A 29 -6.78 18.74 -3.93
N ILE A 30 -7.15 20.03 -3.90
CA ILE A 30 -7.36 20.87 -5.08
C ILE A 30 -6.07 21.65 -5.33
N ILE A 31 -5.62 21.64 -6.59
CA ILE A 31 -4.41 22.28 -7.08
C ILE A 31 -4.83 23.43 -7.99
N SER A 32 -4.20 24.60 -7.82
CA SER A 32 -4.41 25.75 -8.71
C SER A 32 -3.10 26.10 -9.42
N LEU A 33 -3.08 25.98 -10.74
CA LEU A 33 -1.88 26.24 -11.54
C LEU A 33 -2.25 26.99 -12.83
N GLN A 34 -1.66 28.19 -13.02
CA GLN A 34 -1.84 29.02 -14.22
C GLN A 34 -3.31 29.27 -14.61
N GLY A 35 -4.21 29.42 -13.62
CA GLY A 35 -5.64 29.67 -13.84
C GLY A 35 -6.51 28.42 -13.98
N MET A 36 -5.91 27.23 -14.15
CA MET A 36 -6.64 25.96 -14.05
C MET A 36 -6.76 25.53 -12.59
N VAL A 37 -7.93 25.00 -12.22
CA VAL A 37 -8.19 24.46 -10.88
C VAL A 37 -8.60 23.00 -11.02
N PHE A 38 -7.76 22.08 -10.56
CA PHE A 38 -7.98 20.65 -10.75
C PHE A 38 -7.71 19.85 -9.48
N THR A 39 -8.30 18.66 -9.38
CA THR A 39 -8.10 17.77 -8.25
C THR A 39 -6.87 16.90 -8.46
N ALA A 40 -6.18 16.53 -7.38
CA ALA A 40 -5.07 15.58 -7.49
C ALA A 40 -5.51 14.19 -7.99
N SER A 41 -6.80 13.83 -7.84
CA SER A 41 -7.38 12.62 -8.44
C SER A 41 -7.32 12.63 -9.97
N SER A 42 -7.35 13.80 -10.61
CA SER A 42 -7.21 13.93 -12.08
C SER A 42 -5.88 13.42 -12.62
N VAL A 43 -4.84 13.35 -11.79
CA VAL A 43 -3.51 12.83 -12.15
C VAL A 43 -3.35 11.38 -11.69
N LEU A 44 -3.83 11.04 -10.50
CA LEU A 44 -3.66 9.69 -9.93
C LEU A 44 -4.56 8.64 -10.60
N CYS A 45 -5.83 8.96 -10.89
CA CYS A 45 -6.76 8.06 -11.58
C CYS A 45 -6.25 7.58 -12.96
N PRO A 46 -5.75 8.45 -13.86
CA PRO A 46 -5.22 7.99 -15.14
C PRO A 46 -3.90 7.21 -14.99
N LEU A 47 -3.08 7.47 -13.97
CA LEU A 47 -1.90 6.63 -13.69
C LEU A 47 -2.29 5.21 -13.28
N VAL A 48 -3.33 5.04 -12.45
CA VAL A 48 -3.90 3.71 -12.13
C VAL A 48 -4.40 3.01 -13.39
N ALA A 49 -5.06 3.74 -14.30
CA ALA A 49 -5.51 3.19 -15.57
C ALA A 49 -4.34 2.80 -16.50
N CYS A 50 -3.22 3.55 -16.48
CA CYS A 50 -2.00 3.19 -17.19
C CYS A 50 -1.38 1.89 -16.66
N PHE A 51 -1.31 1.73 -15.33
CA PHE A 51 -0.88 0.47 -14.73
C PHE A 51 -1.81 -0.68 -15.12
N TYR A 52 -3.13 -0.46 -15.09
CA TYR A 52 -4.09 -1.44 -15.55
C TYR A 52 -3.90 -1.83 -17.04
N LEU A 53 -3.60 -0.87 -17.92
CA LEU A 53 -3.25 -1.17 -19.32
C LEU A 53 -2.01 -2.06 -19.43
N LEU A 54 -0.98 -1.81 -18.61
CA LEU A 54 0.19 -2.67 -18.52
C LEU A 54 -0.16 -4.07 -17.98
N VAL A 55 -1.13 -4.18 -17.06
CA VAL A 55 -1.62 -5.47 -16.52
C VAL A 55 -2.24 -6.27 -17.65
N LEU A 56 -3.10 -5.62 -18.44
CA LEU A 56 -3.73 -6.24 -19.61
C LEU A 56 -2.72 -6.65 -20.68
N LYS A 57 -1.59 -5.93 -20.82
CA LYS A 57 -0.54 -6.24 -21.79
C LYS A 57 0.31 -7.44 -21.38
N GLU A 58 0.86 -7.41 -20.17
CA GLU A 58 1.97 -8.29 -19.75
C GLU A 58 1.52 -9.54 -18.96
N CYS A 59 0.33 -9.53 -18.36
CA CYS A 59 -0.14 -10.60 -17.47
C CYS A 59 -1.14 -11.56 -18.16
N THR A 60 -1.19 -12.82 -17.70
CA THR A 60 -2.25 -13.78 -18.11
C THR A 60 -3.59 -13.42 -17.48
N LEU A 61 -4.70 -13.93 -18.03
CA LEU A 61 -6.04 -13.68 -17.48
C LEU A 61 -6.16 -14.05 -15.98
N THR A 62 -5.52 -15.13 -15.54
CA THR A 62 -5.51 -15.53 -14.13
C THR A 62 -4.75 -14.53 -13.26
N GLN A 63 -3.58 -14.07 -13.73
CA GLN A 63 -2.78 -13.04 -13.05
C GLN A 63 -3.51 -11.69 -13.03
N GLN A 64 -4.16 -11.29 -14.12
CA GLN A 64 -4.94 -10.04 -14.19
C GLN A 64 -6.04 -10.04 -13.11
N ARG A 65 -6.80 -11.14 -12.99
CA ARG A 65 -7.81 -11.29 -11.93
C ARG A 65 -7.18 -11.23 -10.55
N GLN A 66 -6.03 -11.87 -10.34
CA GLN A 66 -5.33 -11.81 -9.05
C GLN A 66 -4.89 -10.38 -8.69
N VAL A 67 -4.35 -9.59 -9.64
CA VAL A 67 -4.01 -8.17 -9.41
C VAL A 67 -5.26 -7.38 -9.01
N LEU A 68 -6.38 -7.60 -9.70
CA LEU A 68 -7.64 -6.93 -9.41
C LEU A 68 -8.22 -7.32 -8.04
N HIS A 69 -8.18 -8.60 -7.66
CA HIS A 69 -8.58 -9.03 -6.33
C HIS A 69 -7.67 -8.46 -5.24
N GLN A 70 -6.36 -8.43 -5.46
CA GLN A 70 -5.40 -7.87 -4.50
C GLN A 70 -5.57 -6.36 -4.33
N SER A 71 -5.78 -5.62 -5.42
CA SER A 71 -6.02 -4.17 -5.36
C SER A 71 -7.35 -3.82 -4.68
N LEU A 72 -8.43 -4.57 -4.96
CA LEU A 72 -9.70 -4.39 -4.27
C LEU A 72 -9.57 -4.73 -2.77
N LEU A 73 -8.91 -5.83 -2.43
CA LEU A 73 -8.64 -6.21 -1.04
C LEU A 73 -7.78 -5.16 -0.33
N ALA A 74 -6.78 -4.60 -1.02
CA ALA A 74 -5.94 -3.53 -0.50
C ALA A 74 -6.76 -2.29 -0.15
N LEU A 75 -7.64 -1.86 -1.06
CA LEU A 75 -8.54 -0.73 -0.83
C LEU A 75 -9.44 -0.96 0.39
N TYR A 76 -10.06 -2.13 0.51
CA TYR A 76 -10.89 -2.46 1.67
C TYR A 76 -10.09 -2.51 2.96
N LEU A 77 -8.94 -3.19 2.97
CA LEU A 77 -8.11 -3.33 4.17
C LEU A 77 -7.52 -2.00 4.61
N PHE A 78 -7.09 -1.16 3.65
CA PHE A 78 -6.67 0.22 3.91
C PHE A 78 -7.80 1.04 4.55
N SER A 79 -8.98 1.00 3.93
CA SER A 79 -10.16 1.76 4.39
C SER A 79 -10.60 1.33 5.79
N ILE A 80 -10.76 0.02 6.02
CA ILE A 80 -11.16 -0.52 7.32
C ILE A 80 -10.11 -0.20 8.39
N GLY A 81 -8.82 -0.37 8.08
CA GLY A 81 -7.76 -0.13 9.05
C GLY A 81 -7.66 1.34 9.44
N VAL A 82 -7.73 2.28 8.48
CA VAL A 82 -7.78 3.70 8.80
C VAL A 82 -9.06 4.02 9.56
N TYR A 83 -10.24 3.54 9.13
CA TYR A 83 -11.50 3.77 9.84
C TYR A 83 -11.44 3.31 11.31
N LEU A 84 -10.91 2.12 11.57
CA LEU A 84 -10.75 1.61 12.94
C LEU A 84 -9.83 2.50 13.77
N LEU A 85 -8.66 2.88 13.22
CA LEU A 85 -7.72 3.75 13.92
C LEU A 85 -8.27 5.16 14.15
N VAL A 86 -9.13 5.63 13.24
CA VAL A 86 -9.73 6.95 13.28
C VAL A 86 -10.89 7.06 14.26
N ASN A 87 -11.51 5.95 14.63
CA ASN A 87 -12.56 5.94 15.66
C ASN A 87 -12.03 5.71 17.08
N LEU A 88 -10.71 5.53 17.25
CA LEU A 88 -10.11 5.41 18.58
C LEU A 88 -10.05 6.76 19.31
N PRO A 89 -10.20 6.77 20.65
CA PRO A 89 -10.19 7.99 21.45
C PRO A 89 -8.87 8.77 21.27
N SER A 90 -8.96 9.97 20.71
CA SER A 90 -7.82 10.88 20.58
C SER A 90 -7.52 11.57 21.91
N VAL A 91 -6.27 11.98 22.09
CA VAL A 91 -5.88 12.76 23.27
C VAL A 91 -6.55 14.14 23.27
N ASP A 92 -7.08 14.58 24.42
CA ASP A 92 -7.97 15.75 24.56
C ASP A 92 -7.41 17.04 23.96
N TYR A 93 -6.10 17.28 24.03
CA TYR A 93 -5.44 18.48 23.49
C TYR A 93 -5.33 18.53 21.95
N VAL A 94 -5.61 17.42 21.25
CA VAL A 94 -5.61 17.35 19.77
C VAL A 94 -7.03 17.48 19.19
N ARG A 95 -8.05 17.29 20.02
CA ARG A 95 -9.47 17.22 19.61
C ARG A 95 -10.03 18.55 19.10
N ASP A 96 -9.46 19.66 19.56
CA ASP A 96 -9.94 21.01 19.27
C ASP A 96 -9.45 21.58 17.92
N ASN A 97 -8.62 20.83 17.18
CA ASN A 97 -8.16 21.29 15.87
C ASN A 97 -9.21 20.95 14.79
N MET A 98 -9.97 21.95 14.32
CA MET A 98 -10.97 21.83 13.25
C MET A 98 -10.46 21.10 12.00
N ALA A 99 -9.19 21.28 11.64
CA ALA A 99 -8.58 20.57 10.51
C ALA A 99 -8.52 19.05 10.73
N TYR A 100 -8.38 18.62 11.99
CA TYR A 100 -8.42 17.21 12.37
C TYR A 100 -9.83 16.64 12.19
N GLN A 101 -10.85 17.32 12.72
CA GLN A 101 -12.25 16.87 12.60
C GLN A 101 -12.70 16.73 11.14
N ILE A 102 -12.44 17.74 10.30
CA ILE A 102 -12.83 17.71 8.87
C ILE A 102 -12.06 16.62 8.10
N VAL A 103 -10.74 16.51 8.31
CA VAL A 103 -9.93 15.52 7.59
C VAL A 103 -10.35 14.10 7.92
N PHE A 104 -10.81 13.84 9.16
CA PHE A 104 -11.18 12.53 9.69
C PHE A 104 -12.67 12.16 9.55
N GLU A 105 -13.60 13.14 9.56
CA GLU A 105 -15.04 12.90 9.32
C GLU A 105 -15.33 12.54 7.86
N ASP A 106 -14.62 13.13 6.89
CA ASP A 106 -14.86 12.85 5.47
C ASP A 106 -14.12 11.60 4.96
N ILE A 107 -13.34 10.93 5.80
CA ILE A 107 -12.56 9.74 5.45
C ILE A 107 -13.44 8.59 4.92
N PRO A 108 -14.54 8.21 5.57
CA PRO A 108 -15.43 7.15 5.08
C PRO A 108 -15.92 7.47 3.66
N LYS A 109 -16.25 8.74 3.39
CA LYS A 109 -16.70 9.17 2.07
C LYS A 109 -15.62 8.98 1.00
N LYS A 110 -14.36 9.36 1.30
CA LYS A 110 -13.22 9.10 0.40
C LYS A 110 -13.08 7.62 0.06
N PHE A 111 -13.28 6.77 1.07
CA PHE A 111 -13.17 5.32 0.92
C PHE A 111 -14.26 4.76 0.02
N PHE A 112 -15.52 5.12 0.29
CA PHE A 112 -16.64 4.67 -0.52
C PHE A 112 -16.52 5.15 -1.97
N ALA A 113 -16.10 6.40 -2.18
CA ALA A 113 -15.87 6.94 -3.51
C ALA A 113 -14.84 6.12 -4.30
N ALA A 114 -13.62 5.99 -3.78
CA ALA A 114 -12.52 5.32 -4.49
C ALA A 114 -12.77 3.82 -4.69
N THR A 115 -13.36 3.14 -3.69
CA THR A 115 -13.66 1.69 -3.76
C THR A 115 -14.75 1.39 -4.78
N LEU A 116 -15.87 2.13 -4.75
CA LEU A 116 -16.96 1.95 -5.69
C LEU A 116 -16.53 2.32 -7.10
N ALA A 117 -15.83 3.45 -7.27
CA ALA A 117 -15.31 3.85 -8.57
C ALA A 117 -14.36 2.78 -9.14
N PHE A 118 -13.41 2.26 -8.35
CA PHE A 118 -12.49 1.22 -8.81
C PHE A 118 -13.23 -0.07 -9.21
N GLY A 119 -14.22 -0.48 -8.40
CA GLY A 119 -15.05 -1.64 -8.63
C GLY A 119 -15.86 -1.55 -9.94
N LEU A 120 -16.56 -0.43 -10.14
CA LEU A 120 -17.41 -0.20 -11.30
C LEU A 120 -16.60 0.01 -12.60
N SER A 121 -15.41 0.61 -12.51
CA SER A 121 -14.64 1.00 -13.69
C SER A 121 -13.64 -0.03 -14.19
N PHE A 122 -13.01 -0.80 -13.30
CA PHE A 122 -12.02 -1.82 -13.70
C PHE A 122 -12.46 -3.24 -13.38
N TYR A 123 -12.96 -3.48 -12.17
CA TYR A 123 -13.19 -4.84 -11.67
C TYR A 123 -14.38 -5.52 -12.37
N ILE A 124 -15.55 -4.88 -12.39
CA ILE A 124 -16.75 -5.43 -13.03
C ILE A 124 -16.60 -5.55 -14.55
N PRO A 125 -16.11 -4.52 -15.28
CA PRO A 125 -15.90 -4.64 -16.73
C PRO A 125 -14.89 -5.75 -17.08
N HIS A 126 -13.84 -5.95 -16.27
CA HIS A 126 -12.91 -7.07 -16.47
C HIS A 126 -13.62 -8.42 -16.31
N LEU A 127 -14.42 -8.60 -15.25
CA LEU A 127 -15.16 -9.83 -15.01
C LEU A 127 -16.16 -10.15 -16.14
N LEU A 128 -16.90 -9.14 -16.61
CA LEU A 128 -17.90 -9.29 -17.67
C LEU A 128 -17.27 -9.56 -19.04
N CYS A 129 -16.17 -8.87 -19.37
CA CYS A 129 -15.52 -9.03 -20.66
C CYS A 129 -14.62 -10.27 -20.75
N CYS A 130 -14.02 -10.72 -19.63
CA CYS A 130 -13.12 -11.88 -19.56
C CYS A 130 -13.90 -13.21 -19.37
N SER A 131 -14.79 -13.55 -20.28
CA SER A 131 -15.24 -14.94 -20.45
C SER A 131 -14.15 -15.74 -21.19
N PRO A 132 -13.88 -17.02 -20.83
CA PRO A 132 -12.88 -17.85 -21.50
C PRO A 132 -13.12 -18.03 -23.01
N GLN A 133 -14.31 -17.70 -23.52
CA GLN A 133 -14.70 -17.79 -24.92
C GLN A 133 -14.54 -16.46 -25.71
N ASN A 134 -14.17 -15.35 -25.05
CA ASN A 134 -14.12 -14.04 -25.70
C ASN A 134 -12.72 -13.70 -26.23
N ASP A 135 -12.59 -13.61 -27.56
CA ASP A 135 -11.42 -13.04 -28.29
C ASP A 135 -11.21 -11.53 -28.03
N THR A 136 -11.95 -10.93 -27.10
CA THR A 136 -11.89 -9.51 -26.77
C THR A 136 -10.51 -9.09 -26.29
N PHE A 137 -9.77 -9.96 -25.60
CA PHE A 137 -8.41 -9.68 -25.12
C PHE A 137 -7.31 -10.09 -26.10
N ALA A 138 -7.62 -10.67 -27.27
CA ALA A 138 -6.59 -11.03 -28.26
C ALA A 138 -6.02 -9.78 -28.95
N SER A 139 -6.85 -8.75 -29.20
CA SER A 139 -6.41 -7.55 -29.91
C SER A 139 -5.88 -6.45 -28.98
N PRO A 140 -4.73 -5.82 -29.28
CA PRO A 140 -4.17 -4.75 -28.46
C PRO A 140 -5.06 -3.50 -28.43
N ARG A 141 -5.86 -3.26 -29.48
CA ARG A 141 -6.79 -2.12 -29.58
C ARG A 141 -7.94 -2.23 -28.58
N LYS A 142 -8.52 -3.43 -28.42
CA LYS A 142 -9.60 -3.66 -27.43
C LYS A 142 -9.09 -3.52 -25.98
N ARG A 143 -7.86 -3.98 -25.69
CA ARG A 143 -7.23 -3.78 -24.36
C ARG A 143 -7.06 -2.29 -24.04
N LEU A 144 -6.62 -1.51 -25.02
CA LEU A 144 -6.48 -0.07 -24.89
C LEU A 144 -7.83 0.60 -24.64
N LEU A 145 -8.85 0.25 -25.42
CA LEU A 145 -10.20 0.82 -25.28
C LEU A 145 -10.80 0.50 -23.90
N LEU A 146 -10.62 -0.72 -23.40
CA LEU A 146 -11.07 -1.10 -22.06
C LEU A 146 -10.37 -0.29 -20.97
N ALA A 147 -9.05 -0.09 -21.05
CA ALA A 147 -8.31 0.70 -20.08
C ALA A 147 -8.66 2.19 -20.15
N LEU A 148 -8.90 2.73 -21.35
CA LEU A 148 -9.35 4.11 -21.55
C LEU A 148 -10.74 4.35 -20.94
N PHE A 149 -11.69 3.46 -21.26
CA PHE A 149 -13.04 3.52 -20.70
C PHE A 149 -13.02 3.39 -19.18
N GLY A 150 -12.26 2.43 -18.65
CA GLY A 150 -12.07 2.25 -17.21
C GLY A 150 -11.43 3.47 -16.56
N GLY A 151 -10.39 4.07 -17.13
CA GLY A 151 -9.76 5.26 -16.58
C GLY A 151 -10.68 6.49 -16.55
N PHE A 152 -11.43 6.73 -17.62
CA PHE A 152 -12.40 7.84 -17.69
C PHE A 152 -13.55 7.63 -16.71
N SER A 153 -14.13 6.42 -16.68
CA SER A 153 -15.17 6.06 -15.72
C SER A 153 -14.67 6.17 -14.28
N PHE A 154 -13.42 5.77 -14.00
CA PHE A 154 -12.85 5.78 -12.66
C PHE A 154 -12.72 7.21 -12.13
N PHE A 155 -12.11 8.10 -12.92
CA PHE A 155 -12.00 9.51 -12.55
C PHE A 155 -13.36 10.17 -12.35
N THR A 156 -14.28 9.98 -13.30
CA THR A 156 -15.59 10.63 -13.24
C THR A 156 -16.42 10.17 -12.03
N LEU A 157 -16.52 8.86 -11.81
CA LEU A 157 -17.25 8.32 -10.65
C LEU A 157 -16.61 8.75 -9.32
N ASP A 158 -15.28 8.68 -9.21
CA ASP A 158 -14.56 9.11 -8.01
C ASP A 158 -14.80 10.60 -7.71
N PHE A 159 -14.68 11.46 -8.72
CA PHE A 159 -14.92 12.91 -8.59
C PHE A 159 -16.36 13.21 -8.15
N PHE A 160 -17.36 12.61 -8.81
CA PHE A 160 -18.76 12.85 -8.45
C PHE A 160 -19.06 12.36 -7.02
N LEU A 161 -18.59 11.18 -6.63
CA LEU A 161 -18.81 10.66 -5.27
C LEU A 161 -18.09 11.47 -4.20
N LEU A 162 -16.93 12.06 -4.51
CA LEU A 162 -16.18 12.92 -3.59
C LEU A 162 -16.81 14.31 -3.43
N PHE A 163 -17.28 14.93 -4.50
CA PHE A 163 -17.61 16.36 -4.52
C PHE A 163 -19.10 16.68 -4.72
N SER A 164 -20.00 15.69 -4.79
CA SER A 164 -21.44 15.95 -4.96
C SER A 164 -22.04 16.74 -3.78
N ASP A 165 -21.69 16.36 -2.54
CA ASP A 165 -22.27 16.92 -1.32
C ASP A 165 -21.21 17.04 -0.21
N PRO A 166 -20.79 18.24 0.24
CA PRO A 166 -21.28 19.58 -0.09
C PRO A 166 -20.77 20.11 -1.44
N LYS A 167 -21.58 20.96 -2.10
CA LYS A 167 -21.23 21.58 -3.38
C LYS A 167 -20.04 22.53 -3.21
N VAL A 168 -18.90 22.13 -3.75
CA VAL A 168 -17.70 22.99 -3.81
C VAL A 168 -17.99 24.21 -4.71
N PRO A 169 -17.55 25.42 -4.34
CA PRO A 169 -17.62 26.57 -5.23
C PRO A 169 -16.90 26.26 -6.55
N ASN A 170 -17.50 26.65 -7.68
CA ASN A 170 -16.98 26.39 -9.04
C ASN A 170 -16.84 24.90 -9.40
N PHE A 171 -17.67 24.01 -8.84
CA PHE A 171 -17.70 22.56 -9.14
C PHE A 171 -17.58 22.23 -10.64
N GLN A 172 -18.33 22.92 -11.51
CA GLN A 172 -18.31 22.67 -12.95
C GLN A 172 -16.95 22.98 -13.59
N GLN A 173 -16.34 24.10 -13.21
CA GLN A 173 -15.02 24.48 -13.71
C GLN A 173 -13.97 23.47 -13.25
N ILE A 174 -13.98 23.12 -11.95
CA ILE A 174 -13.03 22.16 -11.38
C ILE A 174 -13.16 20.80 -12.06
N TYR A 175 -14.39 20.34 -12.34
CA TYR A 175 -14.63 19.10 -13.04
C TYR A 175 -14.08 19.13 -14.47
N ILE A 176 -14.35 20.19 -15.23
CA ILE A 176 -13.91 20.31 -16.63
C ILE A 176 -12.37 20.37 -16.72
N ASP A 177 -11.74 21.22 -15.90
CA ASP A 177 -10.28 21.36 -15.85
C ASP A 177 -9.61 20.01 -15.47
N SER A 178 -10.17 19.34 -14.46
CA SER A 178 -9.69 18.02 -14.02
C SER A 178 -9.88 16.95 -15.10
N LEU A 179 -11.01 16.96 -15.81
CA LEU A 179 -11.29 16.01 -16.89
C LEU A 179 -10.35 16.23 -18.08
N MET A 180 -10.02 17.48 -18.40
CA MET A 180 -9.08 17.84 -19.46
C MET A 180 -7.68 17.29 -19.15
N ILE A 181 -7.21 17.43 -17.90
CA ILE A 181 -5.91 16.88 -17.47
C ILE A 181 -5.93 15.35 -17.51
N ALA A 182 -6.97 14.73 -16.93
CA ALA A 182 -7.08 13.28 -16.89
C ALA A 182 -7.10 12.67 -18.31
N SER A 183 -7.90 13.24 -19.21
CA SER A 183 -7.98 12.81 -20.60
C SER A 183 -6.67 13.04 -21.37
N GLY A 184 -5.96 14.15 -21.12
CA GLY A 184 -4.64 14.42 -21.69
C GLY A 184 -3.60 13.37 -21.30
N ILE A 185 -3.54 12.99 -20.02
CA ILE A 185 -2.63 11.93 -19.53
C ILE A 185 -3.00 10.58 -20.16
N MET A 186 -4.28 10.23 -20.22
CA MET A 186 -4.73 8.97 -20.83
C MET A 186 -4.44 8.92 -22.34
N PHE A 187 -4.64 10.02 -23.05
CA PHE A 187 -4.40 10.10 -24.49
C PHE A 187 -2.91 10.01 -24.82
N THR A 188 -2.07 10.73 -24.08
CA THR A 188 -0.60 10.65 -24.23
C THR A 188 -0.09 9.24 -23.93
N ALA A 189 -0.55 8.60 -22.85
CA ALA A 189 -0.21 7.21 -22.54
C ALA A 189 -0.69 6.23 -23.64
N SER A 190 -1.85 6.49 -24.22
CA SER A 190 -2.40 5.68 -25.33
C SER A 190 -1.59 5.80 -26.61
N ILE A 191 -1.17 7.03 -26.96
CA ILE A 191 -0.28 7.26 -28.12
C ILE A 191 1.05 6.55 -27.88
N LEU A 192 1.66 6.70 -26.71
CA LEU A 192 2.92 6.04 -26.37
C LEU A 192 2.80 4.51 -26.44
N TYR A 193 1.68 3.95 -25.97
CA TYR A 193 1.39 2.52 -26.06
C TYR A 193 1.28 2.04 -27.51
N LEU A 194 0.53 2.76 -28.36
CA LEU A 194 0.38 2.43 -29.78
C LEU A 194 1.67 2.63 -30.57
N ALA A 195 2.41 3.69 -30.31
CA ALA A 195 3.74 3.91 -30.88
C ALA A 195 4.70 2.79 -30.48
N GLY A 196 4.70 2.38 -29.21
CA GLY A 196 5.50 1.25 -28.73
C GLY A 196 5.13 -0.09 -29.38
N LEU A 197 3.87 -0.28 -29.78
CA LEU A 197 3.45 -1.45 -30.57
C LEU A 197 3.92 -1.38 -32.02
N LEU A 198 3.95 -0.19 -32.61
CA LEU A 198 4.29 0.04 -34.01
C LEU A 198 5.81 0.03 -34.25
N PHE A 199 6.58 0.60 -33.31
CA PHE A 199 8.05 0.58 -33.28
C PHE A 199 8.62 -0.67 -32.58
N GLY A 200 7.77 -1.52 -32.03
CA GLY A 200 8.11 -2.64 -31.16
C GLY A 200 8.63 -3.88 -31.88
N SER A 201 9.77 -3.79 -32.56
CA SER A 201 10.72 -4.90 -32.67
C SER A 201 12.04 -4.46 -32.01
N ARG A 202 12.54 -5.26 -31.07
CA ARG A 202 13.81 -5.10 -30.33
C ARG A 202 13.83 -4.10 -29.15
N LEU A 203 13.25 -4.51 -28.02
CA LEU A 203 13.86 -4.23 -26.71
C LEU A 203 13.73 -5.48 -25.82
N ARG A 204 14.60 -6.48 -26.05
CA ARG A 204 14.84 -7.55 -25.06
C ARG A 204 15.98 -7.11 -24.16
N LEU A 205 15.70 -6.12 -23.31
CA LEU A 205 16.60 -5.79 -22.22
C LEU A 205 16.18 -6.59 -20.99
N PHE A 206 17.19 -7.12 -20.29
CA PHE A 206 17.17 -7.97 -19.08
C PHE A 206 17.31 -9.48 -19.28
N ARG A 207 18.52 -9.90 -18.90
CA ARG A 207 19.09 -11.24 -18.79
C ARG A 207 18.15 -12.20 -18.06
N ARG A 208 17.87 -13.34 -18.71
CA ARG A 208 17.14 -14.49 -18.18
C ARG A 208 17.86 -15.04 -16.94
N SER A 209 17.21 -14.91 -15.79
CA SER A 209 17.45 -15.76 -14.63
C SER A 209 16.10 -16.39 -14.29
N THR A 210 16.09 -17.71 -14.07
CA THR A 210 14.91 -18.44 -13.60
C THR A 210 14.32 -17.70 -12.39
N PRO A 211 13.02 -17.37 -12.40
CA PRO A 211 12.42 -16.73 -11.24
C PRO A 211 12.50 -17.69 -10.05
N PRO A 212 12.91 -17.23 -8.86
CA PRO A 212 12.96 -18.10 -7.69
C PRO A 212 11.57 -18.63 -7.33
N ASP A 213 11.52 -19.87 -6.83
CA ASP A 213 10.27 -20.65 -6.65
C ASP A 213 9.20 -19.95 -5.81
N TYR A 214 9.60 -19.15 -4.81
CA TYR A 214 8.66 -18.40 -3.98
C TYR A 214 7.85 -17.35 -4.75
N LEU A 215 8.35 -16.82 -5.87
CA LEU A 215 7.61 -15.86 -6.71
C LEU A 215 6.48 -16.52 -7.50
N LEU A 216 6.46 -17.85 -7.61
CA LEU A 216 5.35 -18.55 -8.24
C LEU A 216 4.21 -18.81 -7.26
N SER A 217 4.47 -18.68 -5.96
CA SER A 217 3.45 -18.95 -4.93
C SER A 217 2.49 -17.77 -4.79
N PRO A 218 1.17 -17.94 -5.02
CA PRO A 218 0.19 -16.86 -4.85
C PRO A 218 0.14 -16.36 -3.40
N PHE A 219 0.38 -17.24 -2.43
CA PHE A 219 0.37 -16.91 -1.01
C PHE A 219 1.46 -15.89 -0.64
N TYR A 220 2.66 -16.00 -1.24
CA TYR A 220 3.72 -15.00 -1.06
C TYR A 220 3.26 -13.62 -1.52
N HIS A 221 2.59 -13.53 -2.67
CA HIS A 221 2.08 -12.25 -3.19
C HIS A 221 1.00 -11.65 -2.28
N TYR A 222 0.13 -12.47 -1.69
CA TYR A 222 -0.87 -11.99 -0.73
C TYR A 222 -0.23 -11.49 0.58
N LEU A 223 0.76 -12.21 1.13
CA LEU A 223 1.50 -11.76 2.31
C LEU A 223 2.27 -10.46 2.06
N LEU A 224 2.89 -10.35 0.88
CA LEU A 224 3.58 -9.14 0.46
C LEU A 224 2.60 -7.97 0.33
N GLY A 225 1.48 -8.18 -0.36
CA GLY A 225 0.44 -7.16 -0.51
C GLY A 225 -0.16 -6.73 0.83
N PHE A 226 -0.43 -7.68 1.72
CA PHE A 226 -0.87 -7.39 3.09
C PHE A 226 0.15 -6.54 3.85
N SER A 227 1.44 -6.88 3.76
CA SER A 227 2.53 -6.14 4.41
C SER A 227 2.62 -4.70 3.91
N VAL A 228 2.52 -4.49 2.59
CA VAL A 228 2.50 -3.16 1.97
C VAL A 228 1.32 -2.36 2.51
N VAL A 229 0.10 -2.91 2.45
CA VAL A 229 -1.11 -2.17 2.85
C VAL A 229 -1.09 -1.82 4.34
N ILE A 230 -0.71 -2.76 5.22
CA ILE A 230 -0.58 -2.48 6.66
C ILE A 230 0.43 -1.36 6.91
N THR A 231 1.56 -1.36 6.18
CA THR A 231 2.57 -0.29 6.29
C THR A 231 1.99 1.06 5.86
N LEU A 232 1.25 1.11 4.75
CA LEU A 232 0.60 2.34 4.29
C LEU A 232 -0.44 2.86 5.29
N ILE A 233 -1.20 1.98 5.96
CA ILE A 233 -2.14 2.39 7.02
C ILE A 233 -1.37 2.97 8.22
N CYS A 234 -0.28 2.33 8.62
CA CYS A 234 0.58 2.81 9.70
C CYS A 234 1.12 4.22 9.38
N LEU A 235 1.56 4.45 8.14
CA LEU A 235 2.03 5.76 7.68
C LEU A 235 0.93 6.83 7.71
N ALA A 236 -0.28 6.49 7.24
CA ALA A 236 -1.40 7.42 7.23
C ALA A 236 -1.84 7.84 8.65
N CYS A 237 -1.68 6.96 9.64
CA CYS A 237 -2.14 7.18 11.02
C CYS A 237 -0.99 7.46 12.02
N GLU A 238 0.23 7.74 11.56
CA GLU A 238 1.41 7.78 12.44
C GLU A 238 1.35 8.89 13.50
N TYR A 239 0.91 10.08 13.11
CA TYR A 239 0.82 11.24 14.01
C TYR A 239 -0.44 11.24 14.90
N ARG A 240 -1.33 10.27 14.72
CA ARG A 240 -2.50 10.14 15.58
C ARG A 240 -2.11 9.46 16.88
N LEU A 241 -2.20 10.19 17.98
CA LEU A 241 -2.02 9.66 19.32
C LEU A 241 -3.38 9.24 19.91
N VAL A 242 -3.43 8.02 20.43
CA VAL A 242 -4.57 7.44 21.13
C VAL A 242 -4.24 7.44 22.61
N SER A 243 -5.17 7.91 23.43
CA SER A 243 -5.10 7.85 24.89
C SER A 243 -6.12 6.87 25.43
N PHE A 244 -5.68 6.00 26.33
CA PHE A 244 -6.54 5.10 27.09
C PHE A 244 -6.84 5.70 28.47
N ASN A 245 -7.98 5.35 29.06
CA ASN A 245 -8.44 5.88 30.36
C ASN A 245 -7.43 5.74 31.52
N ASN A 246 -6.43 4.84 31.41
CA ASN A 246 -5.40 4.64 32.42
C ASN A 246 -4.18 5.58 32.26
N GLY A 247 -4.29 6.64 31.45
CA GLY A 247 -3.17 7.56 31.15
C GLY A 247 -2.14 7.00 30.16
N TRP A 248 -2.43 5.85 29.53
CA TRP A 248 -1.55 5.24 28.53
C TRP A 248 -1.76 5.91 27.19
N THR A 249 -0.68 6.46 26.61
CA THR A 249 -0.69 7.04 25.27
C THR A 249 0.07 6.14 24.30
N LEU A 250 -0.46 5.95 23.10
CA LEU A 250 0.13 5.13 22.04
C LEU A 250 -0.17 5.77 20.68
N PRO A 251 0.77 5.84 19.72
CA PRO A 251 0.41 6.18 18.35
C PRO A 251 -0.48 5.10 17.74
N ALA A 252 -1.51 5.51 17.00
CA ALA A 252 -2.48 4.63 16.35
C ALA A 252 -1.80 3.64 15.39
N SER A 253 -0.76 4.07 14.67
CA SER A 253 0.07 3.20 13.83
C SER A 253 0.73 2.05 14.60
N GLY A 254 1.02 2.25 15.89
CA GLY A 254 1.59 1.25 16.79
C GLY A 254 0.68 0.03 16.99
N ILE A 255 -0.64 0.18 16.81
CA ILE A 255 -1.63 -0.88 16.98
C ILE A 255 -1.53 -1.92 15.86
N LEU A 256 -1.35 -1.47 14.62
CA LEU A 256 -1.30 -2.33 13.44
C LEU A 256 0.12 -2.80 13.09
N SER A 257 1.15 -2.08 13.55
CA SER A 257 2.56 -2.42 13.32
C SER A 257 2.94 -3.88 13.64
N PRO A 258 2.42 -4.57 14.68
CA PRO A 258 2.72 -5.98 14.94
C PRO A 258 2.29 -6.93 13.81
N PHE A 259 1.24 -6.61 13.04
CA PHE A 259 0.79 -7.46 11.94
C PHE A 259 1.81 -7.50 10.79
N LEU A 260 2.57 -6.44 10.57
CA LEU A 260 3.69 -6.42 9.62
C LEU A 260 4.77 -7.43 10.02
N LEU A 261 5.11 -7.48 11.32
CA LEU A 261 6.08 -8.45 11.84
C LEU A 261 5.57 -9.89 11.72
N VAL A 262 4.28 -10.14 11.97
CA VAL A 262 3.66 -11.46 11.75
C VAL A 262 3.84 -11.90 10.30
N ALA A 263 3.58 -11.03 9.32
CA ALA A 263 3.77 -11.34 7.91
C ALA A 263 5.24 -11.58 7.55
N SER A 264 6.16 -10.75 8.04
CA SER A 264 7.61 -10.94 7.82
C SER A 264 8.12 -12.26 8.42
N ASN A 265 7.68 -12.61 9.63
CA ASN A 265 8.01 -13.89 10.27
C ASN A 265 7.51 -15.08 9.44
N LEU A 266 6.25 -15.04 8.96
CA LEU A 266 5.70 -16.09 8.11
C LEU A 266 6.50 -16.26 6.82
N VAL A 267 6.87 -15.15 6.17
CA VAL A 267 7.69 -15.21 4.94
C VAL A 267 9.08 -15.78 5.23
N GLY A 268 9.74 -15.36 6.32
CA GLY A 268 11.05 -15.87 6.71
C GLY A 268 11.04 -17.37 7.06
N GLU A 269 9.96 -17.86 7.66
CA GLU A 269 9.82 -19.27 8.05
C GLU A 269 9.41 -20.18 6.88
N ILE A 270 8.61 -19.70 5.92
CA ILE A 270 8.09 -20.49 4.80
C ILE A 270 9.00 -20.43 3.57
N TYR A 271 9.55 -19.26 3.23
CA TYR A 271 10.25 -18.99 1.96
C TYR A 271 11.72 -18.58 2.15
N ASP A 272 12.25 -18.72 3.36
CA ASP A 272 13.62 -18.41 3.76
C ASP A 272 14.03 -16.92 3.70
N TYR A 273 15.27 -16.67 4.13
CA TYR A 273 15.87 -15.35 4.29
C TYR A 273 15.81 -14.48 3.03
N ARG A 274 16.06 -15.05 1.83
CA ARG A 274 16.07 -14.29 0.57
C ARG A 274 14.70 -13.72 0.22
N ALA A 275 13.62 -14.45 0.52
CA ALA A 275 12.26 -13.99 0.29
C ALA A 275 11.86 -12.90 1.28
N ASN A 276 12.31 -13.00 2.53
CA ASN A 276 12.06 -11.99 3.56
C ASN A 276 12.80 -10.67 3.26
N LEU A 277 14.06 -10.72 2.81
CA LEU A 277 14.77 -9.53 2.34
C LEU A 277 14.06 -8.87 1.14
N ARG A 278 13.54 -9.66 0.20
CA ARG A 278 12.78 -9.11 -0.92
C ARG A 278 11.49 -8.44 -0.45
N LEU A 279 10.77 -9.04 0.51
CA LEU A 279 9.59 -8.41 1.12
C LEU A 279 9.97 -7.06 1.73
N MET A 280 11.06 -7.00 2.50
CA MET A 280 11.58 -5.76 3.06
C MET A 280 11.81 -4.70 1.98
N PHE A 281 12.56 -5.03 0.92
CA PHE A 281 12.84 -4.07 -0.16
C PHE A 281 11.57 -3.55 -0.82
N VAL A 282 10.58 -4.42 -1.04
CA VAL A 282 9.32 -4.03 -1.67
C VAL A 282 8.49 -3.14 -0.75
N VAL A 283 8.42 -3.46 0.55
CA VAL A 283 7.73 -2.64 1.55
C VAL A 283 8.39 -1.25 1.66
N LEU A 284 9.72 -1.19 1.78
CA LEU A 284 10.46 0.08 1.84
C LEU A 284 10.28 0.92 0.57
N LEU A 285 10.36 0.30 -0.61
CA LEU A 285 10.15 1.00 -1.87
C LEU A 285 8.72 1.54 -1.97
N SER A 286 7.74 0.75 -1.51
CA SER A 286 6.32 1.14 -1.52
C SER A 286 6.04 2.33 -0.59
N GLU A 287 6.63 2.33 0.61
CA GLU A 287 6.59 3.44 1.56
C GLU A 287 7.23 4.68 0.96
N LEU A 288 8.48 4.58 0.48
CA LEU A 288 9.21 5.72 -0.09
C LEU A 288 8.45 6.32 -1.28
N THR A 289 7.89 5.48 -2.14
CA THR A 289 7.09 5.94 -3.29
C THR A 289 5.85 6.69 -2.81
N PHE A 290 5.14 6.13 -1.83
CA PHE A 290 3.96 6.75 -1.25
C PHE A 290 4.29 8.11 -0.63
N ASP A 291 5.36 8.18 0.17
CA ASP A 291 5.79 9.38 0.87
C ASP A 291 6.30 10.49 -0.06
N VAL A 292 7.10 10.14 -1.07
CA VAL A 292 7.57 11.09 -2.08
C VAL A 292 6.38 11.66 -2.84
N LEU A 293 5.44 10.81 -3.26
CA LEU A 293 4.25 11.28 -3.97
C LEU A 293 3.37 12.18 -3.08
N LEU A 294 3.20 11.83 -1.80
CA LEU A 294 2.47 12.66 -0.86
C LEU A 294 3.17 14.01 -0.64
N MET A 295 4.51 14.04 -0.53
CA MET A 295 5.29 15.26 -0.44
C MET A 295 5.18 16.13 -1.69
N THR A 296 5.27 15.54 -2.89
CA THR A 296 5.05 16.28 -4.15
C THR A 296 3.65 16.88 -4.22
N THR A 297 2.65 16.19 -3.66
CA THR A 297 1.27 16.69 -3.61
C THR A 297 1.11 17.83 -2.61
N ILE A 298 1.84 17.82 -1.49
CA ILE A 298 1.84 18.91 -0.52
C ILE A 298 2.45 20.18 -1.12
N VAL A 299 3.58 20.06 -1.83
CA VAL A 299 4.32 21.20 -2.44
C VAL A 299 3.49 21.93 -3.51
N LEU A 300 2.54 21.25 -4.15
CA LEU A 300 1.68 21.87 -5.16
C LEU A 300 0.81 22.97 -4.53
N PRO A 301 0.73 24.15 -5.18
CA PRO A 301 0.01 25.31 -4.65
C PRO A 301 -1.47 24.98 -4.48
N SER A 302 -1.96 25.14 -3.25
CA SER A 302 -3.38 25.09 -2.93
C SER A 302 -3.98 26.50 -3.06
N PRO A 303 -5.28 26.60 -3.38
CA PRO A 303 -5.95 27.89 -3.41
C PRO A 303 -6.03 28.52 -2.01
N SER A 304 -6.11 29.84 -1.95
CA SER A 304 -6.09 30.63 -0.70
C SER A 304 -7.21 30.30 0.30
N TYR A 305 -8.29 29.67 -0.16
CA TYR A 305 -9.41 29.25 0.68
C TYR A 305 -9.23 27.86 1.33
N PHE A 306 -8.17 27.11 1.00
CA PHE A 306 -7.91 25.76 1.52
C PHE A 306 -6.40 25.48 1.67
N ASP A 307 -5.71 26.26 2.51
CA ASP A 307 -4.26 26.14 2.74
C ASP A 307 -3.93 25.46 4.08
N LEU A 308 -3.65 24.15 4.02
CA LEU A 308 -3.13 23.36 5.14
C LEU A 308 -1.63 23.09 5.01
N ASN A 309 -0.97 23.63 3.99
CA ASN A 309 0.39 23.27 3.61
C ASN A 309 1.48 23.57 4.67
N PRO A 310 1.41 24.65 5.48
CA PRO A 310 2.47 24.99 6.42
C PRO A 310 2.78 23.89 7.44
N PHE A 311 1.75 23.20 7.95
CA PHE A 311 1.90 22.10 8.90
C PHE A 311 2.56 20.88 8.24
N TYR A 312 2.14 20.53 7.02
CA TYR A 312 2.69 19.39 6.31
C TYR A 312 4.15 19.60 5.90
N HIS A 313 4.56 20.82 5.55
CA HIS A 313 5.95 21.11 5.17
C HIS A 313 6.95 20.89 6.32
N PHE A 314 6.56 21.13 7.56
CA PHE A 314 7.43 20.92 8.72
C PHE A 314 7.55 19.44 9.10
N ILE A 315 6.42 18.73 9.05
CA ILE A 315 6.28 17.38 9.60
C ILE A 315 6.75 16.30 8.62
N MET A 316 6.51 16.51 7.32
CA MET A 316 6.66 15.47 6.31
C MET A 316 8.12 15.08 6.03
N PRO A 317 9.09 15.99 5.81
CA PRO A 317 10.47 15.60 5.51
C PRO A 317 11.10 14.76 6.63
N ARG A 318 10.79 15.15 7.87
CA ARG A 318 11.24 14.44 9.06
C ARG A 318 10.64 13.04 9.14
N ARG A 319 9.33 12.93 8.91
CA ARG A 319 8.62 11.64 8.88
C ARG A 319 9.32 10.65 7.96
N ILE A 320 9.54 11.06 6.71
CA ILE A 320 10.12 10.21 5.66
C ILE A 320 11.46 9.63 6.13
N THR A 321 12.35 10.46 6.69
CA THR A 321 13.65 9.98 7.17
C THR A 321 13.54 9.05 8.38
N ALA A 322 12.60 9.32 9.30
CA ALA A 322 12.43 8.53 10.51
C ALA A 322 11.82 7.15 10.20
N THR A 323 10.71 7.12 9.45
CA THR A 323 9.97 5.88 9.17
C THR A 323 10.76 4.93 8.29
N THR A 324 11.41 5.46 7.25
CA THR A 324 12.18 4.64 6.31
C THR A 324 13.39 4.00 6.98
N LEU A 325 14.12 4.75 7.81
CA LEU A 325 15.24 4.20 8.57
C LEU A 325 14.75 3.19 9.62
N ALA A 326 13.67 3.53 10.34
CA ALA A 326 13.11 2.65 11.35
C ALA A 326 12.64 1.31 10.74
N LEU A 327 11.93 1.35 9.62
CA LEU A 327 11.48 0.14 8.90
C LEU A 327 12.65 -0.65 8.31
N PHE A 328 13.67 0.04 7.77
CA PHE A 328 14.86 -0.62 7.24
C PHE A 328 15.61 -1.39 8.32
N VAL A 329 15.90 -0.74 9.45
CA VAL A 329 16.59 -1.36 10.58
C VAL A 329 15.77 -2.52 11.14
N THR A 330 14.46 -2.33 11.32
CA THR A 330 13.57 -3.33 11.92
C THR A 330 13.46 -4.60 11.08
N LEU A 331 13.14 -4.46 9.79
CA LEU A 331 12.94 -5.61 8.91
C LEU A 331 14.27 -6.32 8.59
N THR A 332 15.36 -5.56 8.43
CA THR A 332 16.70 -6.17 8.25
C THR A 332 17.10 -6.94 9.50
N CYS A 333 16.96 -6.34 10.69
CA CYS A 333 17.30 -6.98 11.95
C CYS A 333 16.47 -8.25 12.18
N ASN A 334 15.16 -8.19 11.96
CA ASN A 334 14.28 -9.35 12.04
C ASN A 334 14.74 -10.47 11.09
N ALA A 335 14.97 -10.17 9.80
CA ALA A 335 15.39 -11.17 8.82
C ALA A 335 16.74 -11.81 9.16
N VAL A 336 17.73 -11.00 9.55
CA VAL A 336 19.09 -11.48 9.91
C VAL A 336 19.06 -12.31 11.18
N LEU A 337 18.36 -11.86 12.23
CA LEU A 337 18.25 -12.61 13.49
C LEU A 337 17.52 -13.93 13.28
N LEU A 338 16.43 -13.95 12.51
CA LEU A 338 15.73 -15.21 12.22
C LEU A 338 16.63 -16.22 11.51
N LYS A 339 17.44 -15.77 10.54
CA LYS A 339 18.42 -16.61 9.87
C LYS A 339 19.48 -17.12 10.85
N ASN A 340 20.13 -16.22 11.59
CA ASN A 340 21.23 -16.58 12.49
C ASN A 340 20.76 -17.50 13.63
N LEU A 341 19.58 -17.27 14.18
CA LEU A 341 18.99 -18.13 15.21
C LEU A 341 18.54 -19.48 14.66
N LYS A 342 18.17 -19.56 13.37
CA LYS A 342 17.86 -20.82 12.68
C LYS A 342 19.14 -21.64 12.43
N GLU A 343 20.24 -20.99 12.07
CA GLU A 343 21.53 -21.65 11.79
C GLU A 343 22.29 -22.05 13.07
N SER A 344 22.24 -21.23 14.12
CA SER A 344 22.95 -21.48 15.39
C SER A 344 22.34 -22.58 16.25
N GLY A 345 21.15 -23.09 15.91
CA GLY A 345 20.43 -24.05 16.75
C GLY A 345 19.99 -23.48 18.12
N TYR A 346 20.15 -22.17 18.34
CA TYR A 346 19.74 -21.50 19.56
C TYR A 346 18.24 -21.72 19.78
N ALA A 347 17.87 -22.18 20.99
CA ALA A 347 16.56 -22.71 21.39
C ALA A 347 16.27 -24.20 21.11
N GLY A 348 17.24 -25.03 20.70
CA GLY A 348 17.07 -26.49 20.68
C GLY A 348 15.94 -26.99 19.77
N GLY A 349 15.63 -26.25 18.70
CA GLY A 349 14.50 -26.54 17.82
C GLY A 349 13.18 -25.84 18.19
N ASN A 350 13.10 -25.12 19.31
CA ASN A 350 11.92 -24.35 19.70
C ASN A 350 11.76 -23.07 18.86
N GLN A 351 11.01 -23.21 17.77
CA GLN A 351 10.67 -22.12 16.84
C GLN A 351 10.04 -20.89 17.53
N SER A 352 9.33 -21.06 18.65
CA SER A 352 8.67 -19.97 19.41
C SER A 352 9.66 -19.02 20.07
N LEU A 353 10.68 -19.57 20.73
CA LEU A 353 11.69 -18.77 21.40
C LEU A 353 12.52 -18.00 20.38
N ARG A 354 12.87 -18.64 19.24
CA ARG A 354 13.55 -17.96 18.13
C ARG A 354 12.75 -16.75 17.63
N LEU A 355 11.47 -16.96 17.31
CA LEU A 355 10.60 -15.88 16.84
C LEU A 355 10.50 -14.79 17.90
N PHE A 356 10.28 -15.14 19.16
CA PHE A 356 10.15 -14.16 20.24
C PHE A 356 11.41 -13.29 20.40
N VAL A 357 12.61 -13.89 20.42
CA VAL A 357 13.87 -13.16 20.55
C VAL A 357 14.11 -12.25 19.35
N ALA A 358 13.93 -12.75 18.13
CA ALA A 358 14.12 -11.96 16.91
C ALA A 358 13.16 -10.76 16.85
N ASN A 359 11.88 -10.96 17.19
CA ASN A 359 10.90 -9.88 17.22
C ASN A 359 11.15 -8.89 18.35
N SER A 360 11.57 -9.36 19.53
CA SER A 360 11.83 -8.47 20.67
C SER A 360 12.96 -7.50 20.36
N ILE A 361 14.07 -7.97 19.78
CA ILE A 361 15.19 -7.12 19.40
C ILE A 361 14.79 -6.15 18.27
N ALA A 362 14.06 -6.64 17.26
CA ALA A 362 13.58 -5.81 16.16
C ALA A 362 12.63 -4.70 16.63
N ILE A 363 11.71 -4.99 17.55
CA ILE A 363 10.78 -4.00 18.13
C ILE A 363 11.51 -2.99 19.00
N SER A 364 12.50 -3.41 19.79
CA SER A 364 13.33 -2.49 20.57
C SER A 364 14.05 -1.49 19.67
N LEU A 365 14.64 -1.95 18.57
CA LEU A 365 15.27 -1.08 17.57
C LEU A 365 14.26 -0.19 16.85
N LEU A 366 13.08 -0.73 16.49
CA LEU A 366 11.99 0.05 15.89
C LEU A 366 11.61 1.23 16.77
N CYS A 367 11.33 0.98 18.05
CA CYS A 367 10.94 2.04 18.97
C CYS A 367 12.10 3.03 19.19
N LEU A 368 13.32 2.53 19.41
CA LEU A 368 14.48 3.40 19.62
C LEU A 368 14.67 4.36 18.44
N VAL A 369 14.71 3.85 17.21
CA VAL A 369 14.97 4.66 16.00
C VAL A 369 13.77 5.55 15.67
N ASN A 370 12.54 5.01 15.69
CA ASN A 370 11.37 5.79 15.28
C ASN A 370 11.08 6.94 16.25
N TYR A 371 10.99 6.69 17.55
CA TYR A 371 10.62 7.75 18.50
C TYR A 371 11.73 8.79 18.68
N SER A 372 13.00 8.38 18.60
CA SER A 372 14.11 9.34 18.63
C SER A 372 14.11 10.25 17.40
N LEU A 373 13.98 9.71 16.19
CA LEU A 373 14.03 10.52 14.98
C LEU A 373 12.74 11.28 14.73
N LEU A 374 11.56 10.73 15.03
CA LEU A 374 10.28 11.34 14.71
C LEU A 374 9.91 12.47 15.68
N PHE A 375 10.18 12.32 16.98
CA PHE A 375 9.68 13.24 18.00
C PHE A 375 10.74 14.12 18.69
N ALA A 376 12.04 13.85 18.51
CA ALA A 376 13.10 14.67 19.11
C ALA A 376 12.96 16.18 18.82
N GLY A 377 12.87 17.02 19.85
CA GLY A 377 12.72 18.46 19.68
C GLY A 377 11.32 18.93 19.27
N ILE A 378 10.33 18.02 19.17
CA ILE A 378 8.90 18.38 19.12
C ILE A 378 8.28 18.24 20.51
N TYR A 379 8.53 17.10 21.16
CA TYR A 379 8.03 16.80 22.50
C TYR A 379 9.18 16.79 23.53
N PRO A 380 8.90 17.08 24.82
CA PRO A 380 9.88 16.92 25.87
C PRO A 380 10.33 15.45 26.00
N TYR A 381 11.59 15.23 26.37
CA TYR A 381 12.21 13.90 26.41
C TYR A 381 11.45 12.89 27.28
N GLU A 382 10.85 13.34 28.38
CA GLU A 382 10.04 12.50 29.27
C GLU A 382 8.81 11.91 28.57
N GLN A 383 8.12 12.73 27.75
CA GLN A 383 6.95 12.27 26.99
C GLN A 383 7.36 11.32 25.87
N ILE A 384 8.47 11.59 25.18
CA ILE A 384 9.00 10.69 24.14
C ILE A 384 9.35 9.33 24.74
N PHE A 385 10.01 9.31 25.90
CA PHE A 385 10.41 8.09 26.57
C PHE A 385 9.21 7.28 27.07
N SER A 386 8.23 7.96 27.69
CA SER A 386 6.95 7.34 28.09
C SER A 386 6.24 6.71 26.88
N LEU A 387 6.10 7.46 25.78
CA LEU A 387 5.48 6.98 24.55
C LEU A 387 6.22 5.79 23.91
N ALA A 388 7.55 5.81 23.94
CA ALA A 388 8.38 4.72 23.44
C ALA A 388 8.21 3.44 24.26
N ILE A 389 8.18 3.55 25.60
CA ILE A 389 7.99 2.40 26.49
C ILE A 389 6.59 1.82 26.36
N THR A 390 5.53 2.63 26.42
CA THR A 390 4.15 2.14 26.30
C THR A 390 3.95 1.39 24.98
N SER A 391 4.52 1.94 23.90
CA SER A 391 4.46 1.34 22.57
C SER A 391 5.31 0.10 22.44
N TRP A 392 6.49 0.05 23.08
CA TRP A 392 7.33 -1.13 23.13
C TRP A 392 6.66 -2.28 23.89
N VAL A 393 6.12 -2.02 25.08
CA VAL A 393 5.39 -3.01 25.89
C VAL A 393 4.19 -3.55 25.12
N TYR A 394 3.38 -2.66 24.53
CA TYR A 394 2.23 -3.07 23.72
C TYR A 394 2.65 -3.99 22.56
N LYS A 395 3.67 -3.60 21.78
CA LYS A 395 4.14 -4.40 20.65
C LYS A 395 4.70 -5.77 21.08
N LEU A 396 5.39 -5.84 22.21
CA LEU A 396 5.86 -7.11 22.76
C LEU A 396 4.70 -8.03 23.19
N VAL A 397 3.70 -7.49 23.87
CA VAL A 397 2.49 -8.26 24.23
C VAL A 397 1.81 -8.80 22.96
N MET A 398 1.67 -7.96 21.94
CA MET A 398 1.08 -8.37 20.66
C MET A 398 1.92 -9.44 19.94
N VAL A 399 3.23 -9.45 20.08
CA VAL A 399 4.07 -10.55 19.57
C VAL A 399 3.76 -11.85 20.30
N VAL A 400 3.71 -11.84 21.64
CA VAL A 400 3.40 -13.05 22.42
C VAL A 400 2.02 -13.61 22.04
N LEU A 401 1.02 -12.75 21.90
CA LEU A 401 -0.32 -13.11 21.44
C LEU A 401 -0.36 -13.55 19.97
N GLY A 402 0.52 -13.01 19.13
CA GLY A 402 0.62 -13.32 17.71
C GLY A 402 1.39 -14.60 17.39
N LEU A 403 2.26 -15.08 18.27
CA LEU A 403 3.00 -16.34 18.09
C LEU A 403 2.11 -17.55 17.79
N PRO A 404 1.03 -17.85 18.56
CA PRO A 404 0.15 -18.99 18.25
C PRO A 404 -0.49 -18.87 16.85
N LEU A 405 -0.83 -17.65 16.43
CA LEU A 405 -1.36 -17.40 15.09
C LEU A 405 -0.33 -17.70 14.00
N VAL A 406 0.93 -17.27 14.18
CA VAL A 406 2.04 -17.58 13.26
C VAL A 406 2.23 -19.08 13.13
N PHE A 407 2.20 -19.83 14.25
CA PHE A 407 2.34 -21.29 14.21
C PHE A 407 1.20 -21.98 13.48
N TRP A 408 -0.03 -21.55 13.76
CA TRP A 408 -1.21 -22.11 13.13
C TRP A 408 -1.17 -21.92 11.60
N LEU A 409 -0.87 -20.69 11.16
CA LEU A 409 -0.72 -20.37 9.74
C LEU A 409 0.45 -21.13 9.08
N TYR A 410 1.60 -21.19 9.74
CA TYR A 410 2.76 -21.94 9.26
C TYR A 410 2.43 -23.42 9.03
N ARG A 411 1.79 -24.09 10.00
CA ARG A 411 1.38 -25.50 9.88
C ARG A 411 0.37 -25.70 8.77
N LEU A 412 -0.60 -24.79 8.64
CA LEU A 412 -1.62 -24.85 7.60
C LEU A 412 -1.00 -24.75 6.19
N VAL A 413 -0.07 -23.82 5.99
CA VAL A 413 0.63 -23.65 4.71
C VAL A 413 1.51 -24.86 4.41
N ARG A 414 2.29 -25.33 5.38
CA ARG A 414 3.17 -26.49 5.19
C ARG A 414 2.39 -27.76 4.88
N LYS A 415 1.23 -27.98 5.52
CA LYS A 415 0.31 -29.10 5.21
C LYS A 415 -0.23 -29.00 3.77
N ARG A 416 -0.57 -27.80 3.30
CA ARG A 416 -1.04 -27.61 1.91
C ARG A 416 0.08 -27.79 0.88
N GLN A 417 1.31 -27.39 1.20
CA GLN A 417 2.48 -27.65 0.37
C GLN A 417 2.77 -29.15 0.27
N SER A 418 2.73 -29.89 1.39
CA SER A 418 2.93 -31.35 1.36
C SER A 418 1.84 -32.11 0.60
N LEU A 419 0.63 -31.55 0.53
CA LEU A 419 -0.49 -32.10 -0.24
C LEU A 419 -0.45 -31.72 -1.73
N GLY A 420 0.57 -30.96 -2.19
CA GLY A 420 0.68 -30.51 -3.58
C GLY A 420 -0.36 -29.46 -4.00
N LEU A 421 -1.21 -28.98 -3.09
CA LEU A 421 -2.33 -28.07 -3.38
C LEU A 421 -1.89 -26.62 -3.62
N MET A 422 -0.64 -26.27 -3.33
CA MET A 422 -0.08 -24.93 -3.53
C MET A 422 0.78 -24.79 -4.79
N ASP A 423 1.08 -25.90 -5.47
CA ASP A 423 1.76 -25.90 -6.77
C ASP A 423 0.70 -25.82 -7.88
N SER A 424 0.66 -24.70 -8.60
CA SER A 424 -0.05 -24.60 -9.89
C SER A 424 0.66 -25.42 -11.00
N ARG A 425 0.95 -26.70 -10.74
CA ARG A 425 1.22 -27.71 -11.78
C ARG A 425 -0.06 -28.43 -12.23
N ALA A 426 -1.24 -27.85 -11.98
CA ALA A 426 -2.49 -28.28 -12.61
C ALA A 426 -2.55 -27.74 -14.05
N GLY A 427 -1.79 -28.38 -14.94
CA GLY A 427 -1.71 -28.05 -16.37
C GLY A 427 -0.81 -29.00 -17.15
N LYS A 428 -0.63 -30.23 -16.66
CA LYS A 428 -0.02 -31.35 -17.38
C LYS A 428 -0.76 -32.62 -16.98
N ILE A 429 -1.91 -32.84 -17.60
CA ILE A 429 -2.30 -34.16 -18.11
C ILE A 429 -2.70 -33.90 -19.55
#